data_AF-U1JE91-F1
#
_entry.id   AF-U1JE91-F1
#
_cell.length_a   1.000
_cell.length_b   1.000
_cell.length_c   1.000
_cell.angle_alpha   90.00
_cell.angle_beta   90.00
_cell.angle_gamma   90.00
#
_symmetry.space_group_name_H-M   'P 1'
#
loop_
_entity.id
_entity.type
_entity.pdbx_description
1 polymer ?
#
loop_
_entity_poly.entity_id
_entity_poly.type
_entity_poly.pdbx_seq_one_letter_code
_entity_poly.pdbx_strand_id
1 'polypeptide(L)' 'MNKVKATEHVYTAREYAEQVCYGKVTYFTVRNWVKKWLTEGGLPSDHRLITLPNGRVLIVVNDANDRDLLNHLVANR' A
#
# COMPACT_ATOMS: atom_id res chain seq x y z
N MET A 1 5.54 -28.93 -6.02
CA MET A 1 5.25 -27.67 -5.28
C MET A 1 4.86 -26.62 -6.31
N ASN A 2 3.57 -26.38 -6.50
CA ASN A 2 3.11 -25.29 -7.36
C ASN A 2 3.48 -23.97 -6.65
N LYS A 3 4.47 -23.26 -7.17
CA LYS A 3 4.72 -21.87 -6.79
C LYS A 3 3.49 -21.08 -7.26
N VAL A 4 2.52 -20.86 -6.38
CA VAL A 4 1.45 -19.90 -6.62
C VAL A 4 2.17 -18.58 -6.88
N LYS A 5 2.10 -18.07 -8.11
CA LYS A 5 2.59 -16.73 -8.42
C LYS A 5 1.85 -15.79 -7.49
N ALA A 6 2.57 -15.04 -6.67
CA ALA A 6 1.97 -13.97 -5.87
C ALA A 6 1.17 -13.08 -6.83
N THR A 7 -0.11 -12.92 -6.58
CA THR A 7 -0.95 -12.00 -7.34
C THR A 7 -0.57 -10.60 -6.87
N GLU A 8 -0.08 -9.76 -7.76
CA GLU A 8 0.16 -8.35 -7.46
C GLU A 8 -1.13 -7.56 -7.72
N HIS A 9 -1.52 -6.72 -6.77
CA HIS A 9 -2.64 -5.80 -6.93
C HIS A 9 -2.13 -4.36 -6.90
N VAL A 10 -2.63 -3.52 -7.81
CA VAL A 10 -2.16 -2.13 -7.96
C VAL A 10 -3.30 -1.19 -7.58
N TYR A 11 -2.99 -0.23 -6.72
CA TYR A 11 -3.95 0.72 -6.18
C TYR A 11 -3.44 2.15 -6.27
N THR A 12 -4.34 3.08 -6.58
CA THR A 12 -4.15 4.49 -6.23
C THR A 12 -4.29 4.67 -4.71
N ALA A 13 -3.83 5.81 -4.17
CA ALA A 13 -4.02 6.12 -2.75
C ALA A 13 -5.50 6.11 -2.30
N ARG A 14 -6.43 6.41 -3.22
CA ARG A 14 -7.87 6.35 -2.95
C ARG A 14 -8.36 4.91 -2.88
N GLU A 15 -8.06 4.11 -3.90
CA GLU A 15 -8.45 2.70 -3.93
C GLU A 15 -7.83 1.93 -2.77
N TYR A 16 -6.58 2.25 -2.40
CA TYR A 16 -5.92 1.64 -1.25
C TYR A 16 -6.65 1.96 0.06
N ALA A 17 -7.07 3.21 0.26
CA ALA A 17 -7.85 3.60 1.43
C ALA A 17 -9.20 2.85 1.49
N GLU A 18 -9.87 2.69 0.35
CA GLU A 18 -11.20 2.07 0.27
C GLU A 18 -11.14 0.53 0.35
N GLN A 19 -10.22 -0.10 -0.38
CA GLN A 19 -10.17 -1.55 -0.59
C GLN A 19 -9.23 -2.26 0.39
N VAL A 20 -8.05 -1.70 0.66
CA VAL A 20 -7.04 -2.32 1.54
C VAL A 20 -7.26 -1.90 2.99
N CYS A 21 -7.50 -0.61 3.21
CA CYS A 21 -7.78 -0.10 4.54
C CYS A 21 -9.26 -0.16 4.94
N TYR A 22 -10.13 -0.72 4.09
CA TYR A 22 -11.58 -0.85 4.31
C TYR A 22 -12.27 0.48 4.71
N GLY A 23 -11.80 1.60 4.17
CA GLY A 23 -12.32 2.94 4.49
C GLY A 23 -11.98 3.46 5.89
N LYS A 24 -11.17 2.74 6.68
CA LYS A 24 -10.77 3.16 8.04
C LYS A 24 -9.85 4.38 8.06
N VAL A 25 -9.18 4.66 6.96
CA VAL A 25 -8.35 5.85 6.78
C VAL A 25 -8.76 6.58 5.51
N THR A 26 -8.48 7.88 5.47
CA THR A 26 -8.75 8.70 4.30
C THR A 26 -7.66 8.55 3.24
N TYR A 27 -7.97 8.82 1.97
CA TYR A 27 -6.95 8.87 0.92
C TYR A 27 -5.87 9.93 1.19
N PHE A 28 -6.17 11.00 1.95
CA PHE A 28 -5.16 11.98 2.39
C PHE A 28 -4.14 11.36 3.34
N THR A 29 -4.60 10.53 4.28
CA THR A 29 -3.74 9.77 5.19
C THR A 29 -2.82 8.85 4.39
N VAL A 30 -3.35 8.11 3.42
CA VAL A 30 -2.56 7.24 2.55
C VAL A 30 -1.56 8.04 1.72
N ARG A 31 -1.92 9.22 1.20
CA ARG A 31 -0.94 10.09 0.51
C ARG A 31 0.19 10.55 1.42
N ASN A 32 -0.07 10.81 2.69
CA ASN A 32 0.97 11.16 3.65
C ASN A 32 1.88 9.96 3.95
N TRP A 33 1.32 8.75 4.05
CA TRP A 33 2.12 7.53 4.15
C TRP A 33 3.01 7.33 2.92
N VAL A 34 2.47 7.49 1.71
CA VAL A 34 3.26 7.38 0.48
C VAL A 34 4.41 8.37 0.45
N LYS A 35 4.19 9.62 0.88
CA LYS A 35 5.27 10.61 1.01
C LYS A 35 6.34 10.13 1.98
N LYS A 36 5.94 9.71 3.18
CA LYS A 36 6.84 9.17 4.21
C LYS A 36 7.62 7.96 3.69
N TRP A 37 6.97 7.01 3.04
CA TRP A 37 7.61 5.83 2.47
C TRP A 37 8.66 6.17 1.40
N LEU A 38 8.43 7.22 0.60
CA LEU A 38 9.39 7.68 -0.39
C LEU A 38 10.58 8.43 0.20
N THR A 39 10.40 9.16 1.31
CA THR A 39 11.44 10.04 1.88
C THR A 39 12.19 9.43 3.07
N GLU A 40 11.48 8.69 3.90
CA GLU A 40 11.94 8.16 5.19
C GLU A 40 11.95 6.62 5.22
N GLY A 41 11.27 5.97 4.28
CA GLY A 41 11.08 4.53 4.27
C GLY A 41 9.95 4.06 5.20
N GLY A 42 10.01 2.81 5.66
CA GLY A 42 8.91 2.18 6.41
C GLY A 42 7.77 1.67 5.53
N LEU A 43 8.04 1.45 4.24
CA LEU A 43 7.14 0.75 3.35
C LEU A 43 7.03 -0.72 3.80
N PRO A 44 5.81 -1.28 3.94
CA PRO A 44 5.65 -2.69 4.27
C PRO A 44 6.34 -3.60 3.25
N SER A 45 6.85 -4.75 3.67
CA SER A 45 7.68 -5.63 2.82
C SER A 45 6.93 -6.27 1.65
N ASP A 46 5.61 -6.41 1.78
CA ASP A 46 4.67 -6.86 0.76
C ASP A 46 4.26 -5.73 -0.19
N HIS A 47 4.75 -4.50 0.02
CA HIS A 47 4.43 -3.33 -0.77
C HIS A 47 5.61 -2.89 -1.64
N ARG A 48 5.29 -2.39 -2.83
CA ARG A 48 6.19 -1.59 -3.65
C ARG A 48 5.48 -0.35 -4.19
N LEU A 49 6.23 0.71 -4.43
CA LEU A 49 5.71 1.95 -5.00
C LEU A 49 6.15 2.08 -6.46
N ILE A 50 5.22 2.51 -7.32
CA ILE A 50 5.50 2.89 -8.70
C ILE A 50 5.24 4.37 -8.87
N THR A 51 6.26 5.15 -9.19
CA THR A 51 6.12 6.56 -9.56
C THR A 51 5.93 6.67 -11.06
N LEU A 52 4.77 7.20 -11.47
CA LEU A 52 4.45 7.48 -12.87
C LEU A 52 5.14 8.76 -13.35
N PRO A 53 5.36 8.94 -14.67
CA PRO A 53 6.00 10.14 -15.21
C PRO A 53 5.31 11.47 -14.86
N ASN A 54 4.01 11.44 -14.57
CA ASN A 54 3.24 12.61 -14.14
C ASN A 54 3.31 12.90 -12.62
N GLY A 55 4.20 12.21 -11.90
CA GLY A 55 4.38 12.37 -10.45
C GLY A 55 3.31 11.68 -9.59
N ARG A 56 2.35 10.97 -10.18
CA ARG A 56 1.43 10.12 -9.41
C ARG A 56 2.14 8.86 -8.94
N VAL A 57 1.78 8.38 -7.77
CA VAL A 57 2.35 7.17 -7.18
C VAL A 57 1.24 6.12 -7.04
N LEU A 58 1.54 4.91 -7.51
CA LEU A 58 0.71 3.73 -7.33
C LEU A 58 1.33 2.84 -6.26
N ILE A 59 0.47 2.21 -5.46
CA ILE A 59 0.84 1.28 -4.40
C ILE A 59 0.56 -0.11 -4.94
N VAL A 60 1.57 -0.96 -4.96
CA VAL A 60 1.42 -2.36 -5.37
C VAL A 60 1.56 -3.23 -4.14
N VAL A 61 0.62 -4.15 -3.97
CA VAL A 61 0.57 -5.10 -2.86
C VAL A 61 0.70 -6.50 -3.41
N ASN A 62 1.66 -7.25 -2.89
CA ASN A 62 1.78 -8.68 -3.14
C ASN A 62 0.88 -9.38 -2.15
N ASP A 63 -0.08 -10.16 -2.64
CA ASP A 63 -1.08 -10.83 -1.80
C ASP A 63 -0.42 -11.73 -0.74
N ALA A 64 -0.32 -11.20 0.48
CA ALA A 64 0.20 -11.87 1.65
C ALA A 64 -0.59 -11.38 2.88
N ASN A 65 -1.85 -11.82 2.99
CA ASN A 65 -2.76 -11.63 4.13
C ASN A 65 -3.08 -10.16 4.48
N ASP A 66 -4.18 -9.64 3.94
CA ASP A 66 -4.79 -8.33 4.23
C ASP A 66 -4.90 -7.95 5.73
N ARG A 67 -4.96 -8.95 6.62
CA ARG A 67 -5.20 -8.75 8.06
C ARG A 67 -3.96 -8.23 8.82
N ASP A 68 -2.77 -8.74 8.49
CA ASP A 68 -1.52 -8.29 9.12
C ASP A 68 -1.11 -6.92 8.59
N LEU A 69 -1.39 -6.67 7.31
CA LEU A 69 -1.20 -5.38 6.67
C LEU A 69 -2.01 -4.27 7.37
N LEU A 70 -3.30 -4.48 7.61
CA LEU A 70 -4.14 -3.48 8.27
C LEU A 70 -3.62 -3.12 9.67
N ASN A 71 -3.16 -4.12 10.44
CA ASN A 71 -2.61 -3.89 11.77
C ASN A 71 -1.30 -3.09 11.72
N HIS A 72 -0.42 -3.39 10.76
CA HIS A 72 0.83 -2.65 10.57
C HIS A 72 0.61 -1.20 10.14
N LEU A 73 -0.37 -0.96 9.25
CA LEU A 73 -0.71 0.38 8.76
C LEU A 73 -1.34 1.26 9.85
N VAL A 74 -2.18 0.66 10.71
CA VAL A 74 -2.79 1.38 11.84
C VAL A 74 -1.77 1.65 12.95
N ALA A 75 -0.82 0.74 13.19
CA ALA A 75 0.20 0.90 14.22
C ALA A 75 1.25 1.99 13.90
N ASN A 76 1.52 2.28 12.63
CA ASN A 76 2.48 3.30 12.18
C ASN A 76 1.86 4.69 11.94
N ARG A 77 0.73 4.98 12.59
CA ARG A 77 0.04 6.28 12.53
C ARG A 77 0.88 7.41 13.13
#